data_AF-A0A6M5Z4E0-F1
#
_entry.id   AF-A0A6M5Z4E0-F1
#
_cell.length_a   1.000
_cell.length_b   1.000
_cell.length_c   1.000
_cell.angle_alpha   90.00
_cell.angle_beta   90.00
_cell.angle_gamma   90.00
#
_symmetry.space_group_name_H-M   'P 1'
#
loop_
_entity.id
_entity.type
_entity.pdbx_description
1 polymer ?
#
loop_
_entity_poly.entity_id
_entity_poly.type
_entity_poly.pdbx_seq_one_letter_code
_entity_poly.pdbx_strand_id
1 'polypeptide(L)'
;MSLRPMGTPTRTAGIVVAFALAAAGGCELISNRLSKWKMLDQSALENPLKAVGGDGIVFAPAGEDRPLNRDKLAKAQPTELVAYYAPVLIQQRVNTAAGRHPYPPEFDLVGTAQLQRDAKGELKAKVGGEPAVYAIYQKLPIGAREHVQLTYTAWYPAHPRMKAIDLEEADIDSCVLRITLDDQNAPILFETIAACGCFHKAFVEKWVEEAAAKEFGAPERNKKYAVERTIKGDIDWEVAGVVDEPRDQPRRPVVFIKAGDHKVLGVGSTARLKVPPGADTRRYAVTDYAVLYDLPLPNGERAPFFDLGNGGKVRGAERKEGRLLSLIGVDSAGQPRANDQIKLHFDQSTWSDSTIYGRFLRLPPGTL
;
A
#
# COMPACT_ATOMS: atom_id res chain seq x y z
N MET A 1 30.68 -57.57 7.81
CA MET A 1 29.25 -57.69 7.44
C MET A 1 28.54 -56.47 7.98
N SER A 2 28.04 -55.63 7.08
CA SER A 2 27.58 -54.25 7.32
C SER A 2 26.11 -54.23 7.74
N LEU A 3 25.80 -53.53 8.83
CA LEU A 3 24.43 -53.20 9.26
C LEU A 3 24.10 -51.79 8.75
N ARG A 4 23.11 -51.70 7.85
CA ARG A 4 22.51 -50.45 7.39
C ARG A 4 21.53 -49.90 8.45
N PRO A 5 21.46 -48.60 8.70
CA PRO A 5 20.34 -47.99 9.40
C PRO A 5 19.20 -47.66 8.43
N MET A 6 17.97 -47.89 8.89
CA MET A 6 16.70 -47.54 8.25
C MET A 6 16.51 -46.02 8.16
N GLY A 7 16.11 -45.54 6.99
CA GLY A 7 15.79 -44.13 6.75
C GLY A 7 14.44 -43.73 7.39
N THR A 8 14.42 -42.54 7.98
CA THR A 8 13.23 -41.85 8.47
C THR A 8 12.35 -41.35 7.32
N PRO A 9 11.01 -41.36 7.46
CA PRO A 9 10.11 -40.86 6.43
C PRO A 9 10.15 -39.33 6.35
N THR A 10 10.12 -38.86 5.12
CA THR A 10 10.24 -37.47 4.65
C THR A 10 9.13 -36.57 5.21
N ARG A 11 9.55 -35.44 5.81
CA ARG A 11 8.71 -34.35 6.37
C ARG A 11 7.95 -33.52 5.32
N THR A 12 7.93 -33.94 4.06
CA THR A 12 7.43 -33.14 2.93
C THR A 12 5.91 -33.21 2.74
N ALA A 13 5.23 -34.17 3.36
CA ALA A 13 3.78 -34.37 3.17
C ALA A 13 2.89 -33.46 4.05
N GLY A 14 3.44 -32.82 5.08
CA GLY A 14 2.64 -32.04 6.04
C GLY A 14 2.21 -30.64 5.56
N ILE A 15 2.89 -30.06 4.58
CA ILE A 15 2.64 -28.67 4.14
C ILE A 15 1.52 -28.61 3.09
N VAL A 16 1.37 -29.64 2.25
CA VAL A 16 0.36 -29.67 1.18
C VAL A 16 -1.06 -29.89 1.73
N VAL A 17 -1.20 -30.63 2.84
CA VAL A 17 -2.52 -30.92 3.44
C VAL A 17 -3.11 -29.72 4.17
N ALA A 18 -2.29 -28.78 4.66
CA ALA A 18 -2.78 -27.56 5.30
C ALA A 18 -3.45 -26.56 4.33
N PHE A 19 -3.10 -26.62 3.03
CA PHE A 19 -3.69 -25.74 2.01
C PHE A 19 -5.00 -26.27 1.42
N ALA A 20 -5.27 -27.58 1.47
CA ALA A 20 -6.45 -28.18 0.86
C ALA A 20 -7.75 -28.04 1.70
N LEU A 21 -7.65 -27.74 3.01
CA LEU A 21 -8.80 -27.61 3.91
C LEU A 21 -9.34 -26.16 4.04
N ALA A 22 -8.80 -25.22 3.27
CA ALA A 22 -9.06 -23.79 3.43
C ALA A 22 -10.24 -23.23 2.60
N ALA A 23 -11.03 -24.07 1.91
CA ALA A 23 -11.96 -23.60 0.88
C ALA A 23 -13.28 -22.95 1.38
N ALA A 24 -13.57 -22.91 2.68
CA ALA A 24 -14.76 -22.18 3.18
C ALA A 24 -14.55 -21.36 4.47
N GLY A 25 -13.38 -21.48 5.12
CA GLY A 25 -13.04 -20.70 6.32
C GLY A 25 -11.53 -20.51 6.54
N GLY A 26 -10.69 -20.93 5.59
CA GLY A 26 -9.23 -20.86 5.73
C GLY A 26 -8.62 -19.55 5.24
N CYS A 27 -9.19 -18.91 4.21
CA CYS A 27 -8.71 -17.61 3.72
C CYS A 27 -8.78 -16.52 4.79
N GLU A 28 -9.84 -16.51 5.61
CA GLU A 28 -10.02 -15.54 6.71
C GLU A 28 -8.97 -15.74 7.83
N LEU A 29 -8.68 -16.99 8.20
CA LEU A 29 -7.67 -17.33 9.22
C LEU A 29 -6.23 -17.06 8.75
N ILE A 30 -5.93 -17.31 7.46
CA ILE A 30 -4.62 -17.02 6.85
C ILE A 30 -4.41 -15.51 6.71
N SER A 31 -5.43 -14.78 6.24
CA SER A 31 -5.42 -13.31 6.17
C SER A 31 -5.15 -12.69 7.54
N ASN A 32 -5.93 -13.07 8.56
CA ASN A 32 -5.83 -12.55 9.93
C ASN A 32 -4.46 -12.74 10.60
N ARG A 33 -3.68 -13.76 10.20
CA ARG A 33 -2.32 -14.00 10.74
C ARG A 33 -1.22 -13.26 9.97
N LEU A 34 -1.39 -13.05 8.67
CA LEU A 34 -0.39 -12.41 7.81
C LEU A 34 -0.52 -10.87 7.79
N SER A 35 -1.70 -10.33 8.11
CA SER A 35 -1.98 -8.89 8.07
C SER A 35 -1.82 -8.15 9.40
N LYS A 36 -1.62 -8.83 10.53
CA LYS A 36 -1.58 -8.19 11.85
C LYS A 36 -0.15 -7.85 12.29
N TRP A 37 0.20 -6.57 12.21
CA TRP A 37 1.32 -5.97 12.93
C TRP A 37 0.83 -4.78 13.75
N LYS A 38 1.64 -4.34 14.73
CA LYS A 38 1.30 -3.17 15.53
C LYS A 38 1.41 -1.92 14.66
N MET A 39 0.28 -1.27 14.42
CA MET A 39 0.24 0.03 13.75
C MET A 39 0.77 1.13 14.67
N LEU A 40 1.48 2.08 14.10
CA LEU A 40 1.85 3.34 14.71
C LEU A 40 0.60 4.21 14.86
N ASP A 41 0.47 4.85 16.01
CA ASP A 41 -0.58 5.83 16.28
C ASP A 41 -0.08 7.26 15.95
N GLN A 42 -0.96 8.25 16.13
CA GLN A 42 -0.65 9.66 15.84
C GLN A 42 0.52 10.24 16.67
N SER A 43 0.95 9.58 17.76
CA SER A 43 2.15 10.02 18.51
C SER A 43 3.44 9.82 17.72
N ALA A 44 3.45 8.95 16.71
CA ALA A 44 4.59 8.76 15.82
C ALA A 44 4.97 10.05 15.08
N LEU A 45 4.01 10.97 14.87
CA LEU A 45 4.25 12.25 14.20
C LEU A 45 5.14 13.21 15.01
N GLU A 46 5.20 13.05 16.33
CA GLU A 46 6.01 13.89 17.22
C GLU A 46 7.51 13.58 17.14
N ASN A 47 7.86 12.32 16.83
CA ASN A 47 9.23 11.90 16.58
C ASN A 47 9.25 10.78 15.52
N PRO A 48 9.10 11.13 14.23
CA PRO A 48 8.84 10.18 13.17
C PRO A 48 9.99 9.20 12.94
N LEU A 49 11.24 9.65 13.03
CA LEU A 49 12.41 8.79 12.85
C LEU A 49 12.56 7.79 14.00
N LYS A 50 12.30 8.22 15.24
CA LYS A 50 12.27 7.29 16.39
C LYS A 50 11.14 6.27 16.26
N ALA A 51 9.97 6.69 15.78
CA ALA A 51 8.81 5.82 15.63
C ALA A 51 9.06 4.66 14.64
N VAL A 52 9.84 4.91 13.59
CA VAL A 52 10.25 3.86 12.64
C VAL A 52 11.51 3.10 13.07
N GLY A 53 11.97 3.23 14.30
CA GLY A 53 13.09 2.45 14.83
C GLY A 53 14.42 3.19 14.92
N GLY A 54 14.43 4.52 14.80
CA GLY A 54 15.56 5.38 15.11
C GLY A 54 16.32 5.94 13.91
N ASP A 55 16.15 5.35 12.72
CA ASP A 55 16.75 5.82 11.47
C ASP A 55 15.73 5.69 10.32
N GLY A 56 15.75 6.67 9.42
CA GLY A 56 14.81 6.75 8.32
C GLY A 56 15.05 7.94 7.40
N ILE A 57 14.35 7.91 6.27
CA ILE A 57 14.40 8.90 5.21
C ILE A 57 13.04 9.57 5.13
N VAL A 58 13.05 10.89 5.04
CA VAL A 58 11.83 11.67 4.78
C VAL A 58 11.77 11.96 3.29
N PHE A 59 10.89 11.26 2.57
CA PHE A 59 10.57 11.62 1.18
C PHE A 59 9.43 12.63 1.19
N ALA A 60 9.68 13.83 0.66
CA ALA A 60 8.69 14.89 0.59
C ALA A 60 8.50 15.35 -0.86
N PRO A 61 7.27 15.69 -1.29
CA PRO A 61 7.08 16.22 -2.64
C PRO A 61 7.79 17.56 -2.80
N ALA A 62 8.04 17.95 -4.04
CA ALA A 62 8.44 19.32 -4.34
C ALA A 62 7.35 20.32 -3.91
N GLY A 63 7.77 21.53 -3.51
CA GLY A 63 6.87 22.60 -3.07
C GLY A 63 6.72 22.71 -1.54
N GLU A 64 6.19 23.85 -1.12
CA GLU A 64 5.95 24.14 0.29
C GLU A 64 4.65 23.49 0.77
N ASP A 65 4.63 23.06 2.03
CA ASP A 65 3.43 22.57 2.69
C ASP A 65 2.69 23.75 3.35
N ARG A 66 2.03 24.56 2.51
CA ARG A 66 1.22 25.70 2.95
C ARG A 66 -0.22 25.25 3.20
N PRO A 67 -0.81 25.51 4.37
CA PRO A 67 -2.21 25.15 4.63
C PRO A 67 -3.16 25.92 3.72
N LEU A 68 -4.12 25.21 3.14
CA LEU A 68 -5.29 25.76 2.47
C LEU A 68 -6.54 25.48 3.30
N ASN A 69 -7.46 26.43 3.32
CA ASN A 69 -8.77 26.22 3.94
C ASN A 69 -9.72 25.49 2.97
N ARG A 70 -10.80 24.93 3.52
CA ARG A 70 -11.80 24.19 2.73
C ARG A 70 -12.39 24.99 1.56
N ASP A 71 -12.63 26.29 1.72
CA ASP A 71 -13.17 27.14 0.65
C ASP A 71 -12.26 27.24 -0.58
N LYS A 72 -10.94 27.25 -0.35
CA LYS A 72 -9.95 27.23 -1.44
C LYS A 72 -9.86 25.85 -2.05
N LEU A 73 -9.85 24.79 -1.23
CA LEU A 73 -9.78 23.41 -1.70
C LEU A 73 -11.00 23.01 -2.53
N ALA A 74 -12.20 23.46 -2.16
CA ALA A 74 -13.42 23.24 -2.92
C ALA A 74 -13.36 23.81 -4.36
N LYS A 75 -12.46 24.77 -4.62
CA LYS A 75 -12.26 25.41 -5.93
C LYS A 75 -10.98 24.95 -6.64
N ALA A 76 -10.17 24.14 -5.97
CA ALA A 76 -8.88 23.69 -6.49
C ALA A 76 -9.08 22.77 -7.70
N GLN A 77 -8.23 22.97 -8.71
CA GLN A 77 -8.20 22.14 -9.90
C GLN A 77 -7.60 20.76 -9.59
N PRO A 78 -7.86 19.73 -10.41
CA PRO A 78 -7.31 18.39 -10.21
C PRO A 78 -5.80 18.34 -9.97
N THR A 79 -5.02 19.10 -10.74
CA THR A 79 -3.55 19.16 -10.59
C THR A 79 -3.12 19.83 -9.28
N GLU A 80 -3.86 20.83 -8.82
CA GLU A 80 -3.61 21.49 -7.53
C GLU A 80 -3.90 20.53 -6.37
N LEU A 81 -5.01 19.77 -6.43
CA LEU A 81 -5.35 18.76 -5.44
C LEU A 81 -4.30 17.64 -5.37
N VAL A 82 -3.88 17.13 -6.53
CA VAL A 82 -2.82 16.11 -6.63
C VAL A 82 -1.52 16.60 -5.99
N ALA A 83 -1.11 17.85 -6.27
CA ALA A 83 0.09 18.41 -5.68
C ALA A 83 -0.07 18.70 -4.17
N TYR A 84 -1.24 19.18 -3.76
CA TYR A 84 -1.53 19.56 -2.37
C TYR A 84 -1.48 18.37 -1.42
N TYR A 85 -2.13 17.27 -1.81
CA TYR A 85 -2.25 16.05 -1.00
C TYR A 85 -1.13 15.03 -1.28
N ALA A 86 -0.09 15.39 -2.03
CA ALA A 86 1.05 14.51 -2.26
C ALA A 86 1.71 14.12 -0.92
N PRO A 87 1.87 12.82 -0.62
CA PRO A 87 2.19 12.34 0.73
C PRO A 87 3.62 12.65 1.16
N VAL A 88 3.85 12.86 2.45
CA VAL A 88 5.19 12.70 3.03
C VAL A 88 5.39 11.24 3.40
N LEU A 89 6.44 10.59 2.89
CA LEU A 89 6.75 9.20 3.23
C LEU A 89 7.90 9.18 4.25
N ILE A 90 7.66 8.56 5.39
CA ILE A 90 8.68 8.29 6.41
C ILE A 90 9.12 6.84 6.21
N GLN A 91 10.19 6.66 5.45
CA GLN A 91 10.74 5.36 5.12
C GLN A 91 11.74 4.95 6.19
N GLN A 92 11.49 3.84 6.88
CA GLN A 92 12.46 3.23 7.78
C GLN A 92 13.75 2.88 7.02
N ARG A 93 14.89 3.08 7.68
CA ARG A 93 16.19 2.60 7.22
C ARG A 93 16.75 1.62 8.23
N VAL A 94 17.25 0.48 7.76
CA VAL A 94 17.92 -0.52 8.61
C VAL A 94 19.25 -0.90 7.99
N ASN A 95 20.31 -0.91 8.79
CA ASN A 95 21.57 -1.52 8.36
C ASN A 95 21.45 -3.05 8.46
N THR A 96 21.27 -3.72 7.33
CA THR A 96 21.07 -5.17 7.27
C THR A 96 22.36 -5.95 7.04
N ALA A 97 23.52 -5.29 6.91
CA ALA A 97 24.79 -5.91 6.49
C ALA A 97 25.24 -7.07 7.40
N ALA A 98 24.95 -6.99 8.71
CA ALA A 98 25.24 -8.04 9.69
C ALA A 98 24.05 -8.96 10.00
N GLY A 99 22.92 -8.77 9.31
CA GLY A 99 21.68 -9.52 9.51
C GLY A 99 21.72 -10.92 8.86
N ARG A 100 20.70 -11.74 9.18
CA ARG A 100 20.56 -13.09 8.59
C ARG A 100 20.26 -13.07 7.09
N HIS A 101 19.61 -12.00 6.63
CA HIS A 101 19.23 -11.79 5.23
C HIS A 101 19.58 -10.35 4.85
N PRO A 102 20.87 -10.07 4.57
CA PRO A 102 21.30 -8.74 4.16
C PRO A 102 20.73 -8.41 2.79
N TYR A 103 20.41 -7.14 2.57
CA TYR A 103 20.03 -6.62 1.27
C TYR A 103 20.59 -5.21 1.07
N PRO A 104 20.76 -4.77 -0.18
CA PRO A 104 21.29 -3.45 -0.47
C PRO A 104 20.35 -2.33 0.03
N PRO A 105 20.86 -1.27 0.69
CA PRO A 105 20.02 -0.21 1.26
C PRO A 105 19.22 0.57 0.21
N GLU A 106 19.60 0.51 -1.07
CA GLU A 106 18.84 1.09 -2.16
C GLU A 106 17.46 0.45 -2.37
N PHE A 107 17.23 -0.77 -1.85
CA PHE A 107 15.92 -1.41 -1.95
C PHE A 107 14.85 -0.68 -1.13
N ASP A 108 15.25 0.08 -0.10
CA ASP A 108 14.37 0.94 0.68
C ASP A 108 14.24 2.35 0.08
N LEU A 109 14.72 2.60 -1.15
CA LEU A 109 14.62 3.93 -1.77
C LEU A 109 13.45 4.00 -2.76
N VAL A 110 12.58 4.98 -2.56
CA VAL A 110 11.59 5.37 -3.57
C VAL A 110 12.32 5.86 -4.81
N GLY A 111 11.98 5.31 -5.98
CA GLY A 111 12.67 5.60 -7.22
C GLY A 111 11.75 5.81 -8.42
N THR A 112 12.36 6.17 -9.55
CA THR A 112 11.67 6.30 -10.83
C THR A 112 11.50 4.94 -11.48
N ALA A 113 10.29 4.65 -11.98
CA ALA A 113 9.99 3.46 -12.76
C ALA A 113 10.60 3.58 -14.16
N GLN A 114 11.27 2.51 -14.59
CA GLN A 114 12.05 2.43 -15.83
C GLN A 114 11.83 1.08 -16.50
N LEU A 115 12.23 1.00 -17.76
CA LEU A 115 12.27 -0.24 -18.52
C LEU A 115 13.69 -0.57 -18.95
N GLN A 116 14.00 -1.86 -18.94
CA GLN A 116 15.25 -2.40 -19.48
C GLN A 116 14.97 -3.70 -20.22
N ARG A 117 15.90 -4.11 -21.08
CA ARG A 117 15.91 -5.47 -21.63
C ARG A 117 16.91 -6.30 -20.85
N ASP A 118 16.55 -7.55 -20.54
CA ASP A 118 17.47 -8.48 -19.93
C ASP A 118 18.42 -9.12 -20.98
N ALA A 119 19.27 -10.05 -20.54
CA ALA A 119 20.23 -10.72 -21.41
C ALA A 119 19.59 -11.54 -22.55
N LYS A 120 18.30 -11.88 -22.45
CA LYS A 120 17.54 -12.58 -23.50
C LYS A 120 16.77 -11.60 -24.40
N GLY A 121 16.87 -10.30 -24.14
CA GLY A 121 16.12 -9.27 -24.84
C GLY A 121 14.69 -9.09 -24.31
N GLU A 122 14.30 -9.76 -23.22
CA GLU A 122 12.96 -9.65 -22.65
C GLU A 122 12.81 -8.32 -21.89
N LEU A 123 11.66 -7.67 -22.06
CA LEU A 123 11.38 -6.40 -21.40
C LEU A 123 11.11 -6.62 -19.90
N LYS A 124 11.83 -5.90 -19.06
CA LYS A 124 11.66 -5.92 -17.60
C LYS A 124 11.49 -4.52 -17.05
N ALA A 125 10.61 -4.41 -16.08
CA ALA A 125 10.51 -3.24 -15.23
C ALA A 125 11.73 -3.14 -14.32
N LYS A 126 12.09 -1.92 -13.96
CA LYS A 126 13.12 -1.59 -12.99
C LYS A 126 12.73 -0.32 -12.27
N VAL A 127 13.20 -0.15 -11.04
CA VAL A 127 13.03 1.10 -10.28
C VAL A 127 14.41 1.60 -9.85
N GLY A 128 14.64 2.91 -9.95
CA GLY A 128 15.87 3.55 -9.48
C GLY A 128 16.00 5.01 -9.92
N GLY A 129 17.13 5.62 -9.61
CA GLY A 129 17.39 7.03 -9.92
C GLY A 129 16.72 7.99 -8.93
N GLU A 130 16.37 9.18 -9.42
CA GLU A 130 15.72 10.21 -8.59
C GLU A 130 14.33 9.73 -8.09
N PRO A 131 13.93 10.09 -6.86
CA PRO A 131 12.64 9.68 -6.32
C PRO A 131 11.45 10.26 -7.10
N ALA A 132 10.47 9.41 -7.40
CA ALA A 132 9.21 9.81 -8.03
C ALA A 132 8.03 9.08 -7.39
N VAL A 133 6.89 9.78 -7.30
CA VAL A 133 5.61 9.23 -6.86
C VAL A 133 4.58 9.48 -7.96
N TYR A 134 3.87 8.43 -8.36
CA TYR A 134 2.97 8.43 -9.50
C TYR A 134 1.54 8.63 -9.02
N ALA A 135 0.87 9.66 -9.54
CA ALA A 135 -0.43 10.11 -9.06
C ALA A 135 -1.55 9.87 -10.08
N ILE A 136 -2.73 9.48 -9.58
CA ILE A 136 -3.99 9.39 -10.32
C ILE A 136 -4.98 10.31 -9.62
N TYR A 137 -5.65 11.15 -10.40
CA TYR A 137 -6.88 11.83 -10.01
C TYR A 137 -8.05 11.09 -10.65
N GLN A 138 -9.03 10.69 -9.84
CA GLN A 138 -10.25 10.08 -10.34
C GLN A 138 -11.46 10.68 -9.65
N LYS A 139 -12.54 10.90 -10.42
CA LYS A 139 -13.87 11.19 -9.88
C LYS A 139 -14.76 10.00 -10.18
N LEU A 140 -15.44 9.47 -9.16
CA LEU A 140 -16.25 8.28 -9.29
C LEU A 140 -17.40 8.27 -8.27
N PRO A 141 -18.54 7.62 -8.59
CA PRO A 141 -19.62 7.47 -7.64
C PRO A 141 -19.23 6.50 -6.53
N ILE A 142 -19.32 6.95 -5.29
CA ILE A 142 -19.17 6.12 -4.09
C ILE A 142 -20.43 6.35 -3.26
N GLY A 143 -21.21 5.30 -3.01
CA GLY A 143 -22.51 5.48 -2.35
C GLY A 143 -23.48 6.30 -3.21
N ALA A 144 -23.96 7.42 -2.69
CA ALA A 144 -24.97 8.25 -3.36
C ALA A 144 -24.37 9.51 -4.02
N ARG A 145 -23.07 9.75 -3.84
CA ARG A 145 -22.39 10.97 -4.30
C ARG A 145 -21.19 10.65 -5.18
N GLU A 146 -20.76 11.65 -5.94
CA GLU A 146 -19.46 11.59 -6.59
C GLU A 146 -18.37 12.06 -5.63
N HIS A 147 -17.29 11.29 -5.55
CA HIS A 147 -16.12 11.62 -4.75
C HIS A 147 -14.89 11.77 -5.62
N VAL A 148 -13.96 12.60 -5.16
CA VAL A 148 -12.60 12.63 -5.70
C VAL A 148 -11.76 11.61 -4.95
N GLN A 149 -11.05 10.78 -5.70
CA GLN A 149 -10.00 9.92 -5.21
C GLN A 149 -8.64 10.32 -5.79
N LEU A 150 -7.68 10.50 -4.90
CA LEU A 150 -6.28 10.74 -5.24
C LEU A 150 -5.49 9.49 -4.89
N THR A 151 -4.87 8.85 -5.87
CA THR A 151 -4.03 7.66 -5.63
C THR A 151 -2.58 7.98 -5.94
N TYR A 152 -1.69 7.66 -5.01
CA TYR A 152 -0.24 7.89 -5.09
C TYR A 152 0.48 6.55 -4.97
N THR A 153 1.32 6.22 -5.95
CA THR A 153 2.11 5.00 -5.96
C THR A 153 3.59 5.34 -5.88
N ALA A 154 4.25 4.86 -4.84
CA ALA A 154 5.71 4.83 -4.71
C ALA A 154 6.21 3.43 -5.08
N TRP A 155 7.20 3.36 -5.96
CA TRP A 155 7.83 2.11 -6.38
C TRP A 155 9.20 1.93 -5.73
N TYR A 156 9.55 0.67 -5.45
CA TYR A 156 10.81 0.27 -4.81
C TYR A 156 11.56 -0.75 -5.68
N PRO A 157 12.91 -0.74 -5.67
CA PRO A 157 13.72 -1.62 -6.50
C PRO A 157 13.63 -3.12 -6.19
N ALA A 158 13.06 -3.53 -5.06
CA ALA A 158 12.81 -4.92 -4.73
C ALA A 158 11.92 -5.06 -3.49
N HIS A 159 11.31 -6.23 -3.33
CA HIS A 159 10.97 -6.79 -2.03
C HIS A 159 12.09 -7.78 -1.67
N PRO A 160 13.15 -7.37 -0.93
CA PRO A 160 14.23 -8.27 -0.56
C PRO A 160 13.73 -9.53 0.14
N ARG A 161 14.53 -10.58 0.05
CA ARG A 161 14.34 -11.76 0.87
C ARG A 161 14.51 -11.41 2.34
N MET A 162 13.44 -11.56 3.13
CA MET A 162 13.43 -11.26 4.55
C MET A 162 13.53 -12.52 5.43
N LYS A 163 13.37 -13.70 4.85
CA LYS A 163 13.33 -15.00 5.56
C LYS A 163 13.90 -16.15 4.73
N ALA A 164 14.20 -17.26 5.39
CA ALA A 164 14.80 -18.44 4.74
C ALA A 164 13.93 -19.04 3.64
N ILE A 165 12.60 -19.01 3.78
CA ILE A 165 11.65 -19.32 2.72
C ILE A 165 10.74 -18.11 2.60
N ASP A 166 11.02 -17.26 1.62
CA ASP A 166 10.29 -16.03 1.36
C ASP A 166 9.52 -16.15 0.06
N LEU A 167 8.19 -16.11 0.17
CA LEU A 167 7.30 -16.15 -0.99
C LEU A 167 7.05 -14.74 -1.54
N GLU A 168 7.28 -13.71 -0.72
CA GLU A 168 7.01 -12.31 -1.03
C GLU A 168 8.21 -11.64 -1.71
N GLU A 169 9.38 -12.30 -1.75
CA GLU A 169 10.59 -11.87 -2.47
C GLU A 169 10.27 -11.55 -3.93
N ALA A 170 10.66 -10.36 -4.38
CA ALA A 170 10.38 -9.86 -5.72
C ALA A 170 11.40 -8.81 -6.19
N ASP A 171 11.56 -8.70 -7.50
CA ASP A 171 12.44 -7.70 -8.12
C ASP A 171 11.85 -6.29 -8.15
N ILE A 172 10.59 -6.11 -7.72
CA ILE A 172 9.92 -4.80 -7.58
C ILE A 172 8.91 -4.88 -6.44
N ASP A 173 8.83 -3.80 -5.66
CA ASP A 173 7.79 -3.61 -4.65
C ASP A 173 7.14 -2.23 -4.75
N SER A 174 6.10 -1.99 -3.96
CA SER A 174 5.34 -0.74 -4.02
C SER A 174 4.62 -0.42 -2.72
N CYS A 175 4.40 0.88 -2.51
CA CYS A 175 3.44 1.40 -1.55
C CYS A 175 2.45 2.29 -2.29
N VAL A 176 1.17 1.96 -2.22
CA VAL A 176 0.05 2.72 -2.77
C VAL A 176 -0.71 3.36 -1.62
N LEU A 177 -0.95 4.66 -1.72
CA LEU A 177 -1.87 5.41 -0.86
C LEU A 177 -3.02 5.91 -1.73
N ARG A 178 -4.26 5.71 -1.30
CA ARG A 178 -5.43 6.37 -1.87
C ARG A 178 -6.14 7.21 -0.81
N ILE A 179 -6.57 8.39 -1.21
CA ILE A 179 -7.30 9.35 -0.38
C ILE A 179 -8.67 9.54 -1.04
N THR A 180 -9.74 9.31 -0.28
CA THR A 180 -11.11 9.68 -0.69
C THR A 180 -11.48 10.99 -0.04
N LEU A 181 -11.89 11.97 -0.85
CA LEU A 181 -12.21 13.33 -0.41
C LEU A 181 -13.73 13.55 -0.35
N ASP A 182 -14.15 14.48 0.51
CA ASP A 182 -15.52 15.00 0.58
C ASP A 182 -15.84 16.00 -0.54
N ASP A 183 -17.04 16.57 -0.50
CA ASP A 183 -17.55 17.53 -1.48
C ASP A 183 -16.83 18.88 -1.50
N GLN A 184 -15.99 19.15 -0.49
CA GLN A 184 -15.12 20.31 -0.41
C GLN A 184 -13.64 19.94 -0.54
N ASN A 185 -13.37 18.72 -1.05
CA ASN A 185 -12.05 18.16 -1.28
C ASN A 185 -11.21 17.97 0.00
N ALA A 186 -11.82 17.81 1.18
CA ALA A 186 -11.09 17.42 2.39
C ALA A 186 -11.11 15.89 2.59
N PRO A 187 -10.09 15.28 3.21
CA PRO A 187 -10.05 13.83 3.39
C PRO A 187 -11.19 13.29 4.24
N ILE A 188 -11.63 12.07 3.92
CA ILE A 188 -12.57 11.25 4.70
C ILE A 188 -11.90 9.95 5.11
N LEU A 189 -11.23 9.32 4.14
CA LEU A 189 -10.70 7.97 4.23
C LEU A 189 -9.38 7.90 3.48
N PHE A 190 -8.45 7.15 4.07
CA PHE A 190 -7.18 6.78 3.47
C PHE A 190 -7.11 5.26 3.38
N GLU A 191 -6.60 4.76 2.27
CA GLU A 191 -6.37 3.34 2.05
C GLU A 191 -4.92 3.15 1.65
N THR A 192 -4.27 2.13 2.18
CA THR A 192 -2.92 1.76 1.77
C THR A 192 -2.87 0.33 1.33
N ILE A 193 -2.11 0.05 0.28
CA ILE A 193 -1.90 -1.31 -0.24
C ILE A 193 -0.57 -1.41 -0.96
N ALA A 194 0.00 -2.60 -1.07
CA ALA A 194 1.02 -2.86 -2.09
C ALA A 194 0.34 -3.13 -3.44
N ALA A 195 0.92 -2.71 -4.57
CA ALA A 195 0.33 -2.93 -5.90
C ALA A 195 0.20 -4.43 -6.27
N CYS A 196 0.75 -5.34 -5.47
CA CYS A 196 0.49 -6.77 -5.58
C CYS A 196 -0.84 -7.23 -4.97
N GLY A 197 -1.56 -6.35 -4.26
CA GLY A 197 -2.81 -6.65 -3.56
C GLY A 197 -2.66 -6.97 -2.07
N CYS A 198 -1.42 -7.06 -1.57
CA CYS A 198 -1.14 -7.38 -0.17
C CYS A 198 -1.26 -6.16 0.75
N PHE A 199 -1.47 -6.44 2.04
CA PHE A 199 -1.39 -5.44 3.12
C PHE A 199 -2.39 -4.29 3.03
N HIS A 200 -3.57 -4.53 2.44
CA HIS A 200 -4.62 -3.52 2.42
C HIS A 200 -5.02 -3.10 3.84
N LYS A 201 -4.96 -1.79 4.13
CA LYS A 201 -5.37 -1.17 5.39
C LYS A 201 -6.19 0.08 5.10
N ALA A 202 -7.27 0.27 5.85
CA ALA A 202 -8.04 1.51 5.85
C ALA A 202 -7.70 2.37 7.07
N PHE A 203 -7.77 3.69 6.93
CA PHE A 203 -7.68 4.67 8.00
C PHE A 203 -8.75 5.73 7.77
N VAL A 204 -9.50 6.10 8.80
CA VAL A 204 -10.56 7.11 8.68
C VAL A 204 -10.16 8.39 9.38
N GLU A 205 -10.69 9.51 8.91
CA GLU A 205 -10.63 10.76 9.66
C GLU A 205 -11.35 10.63 11.00
N LYS A 206 -10.83 11.33 12.02
CA LYS A 206 -11.37 11.30 13.38
C LYS A 206 -12.84 11.69 13.43
N TRP A 207 -13.22 12.72 12.69
CA TRP A 207 -14.61 13.17 12.65
C TRP A 207 -15.55 12.13 12.03
N VAL A 208 -15.06 11.28 11.11
CA VAL A 208 -15.84 10.19 10.50
C VAL A 208 -16.10 9.09 11.52
N GLU A 209 -15.08 8.70 12.28
CA GLU A 209 -15.23 7.72 13.37
C GLU A 209 -16.13 8.25 14.49
N GLU A 210 -16.01 9.52 14.87
CA GLU A 210 -16.89 10.15 15.87
C GLU A 210 -18.34 10.21 15.39
N ALA A 211 -18.57 10.55 14.11
CA ALA A 211 -19.89 10.54 13.51
C ALA A 211 -20.47 9.11 13.42
N ALA A 212 -19.63 8.12 13.09
CA ALA A 212 -20.02 6.72 13.09
C ALA A 212 -20.43 6.29 14.49
N ALA A 213 -19.60 6.53 15.52
CA ALA A 213 -19.92 6.17 16.90
C ALA A 213 -21.24 6.79 17.40
N LYS A 214 -21.55 8.01 16.95
CA LYS A 214 -22.83 8.68 17.25
C LYS A 214 -24.03 8.01 16.56
N GLU A 215 -23.90 7.65 15.29
CA GLU A 215 -24.96 7.03 14.48
C GLU A 215 -25.21 5.57 14.89
N PHE A 216 -24.13 4.86 15.15
CA PHE A 216 -24.07 3.41 15.18
C PHE A 216 -23.85 2.82 16.57
N GLY A 217 -23.48 3.65 17.54
CA GLY A 217 -23.10 3.23 18.88
C GLY A 217 -21.69 2.65 18.92
N ALA A 218 -21.47 1.71 19.83
CA ALA A 218 -20.18 1.06 20.02
C ALA A 218 -19.75 0.24 18.78
N PRO A 219 -18.43 0.02 18.59
CA PRO A 219 -17.92 -0.92 17.59
C PRO A 219 -18.62 -2.28 17.66
N GLU A 220 -18.76 -2.94 16.50
CA GLU A 220 -19.26 -4.32 16.48
C GLU A 220 -18.35 -5.25 17.28
N ARG A 221 -18.87 -6.43 17.61
CA ARG A 221 -18.12 -7.43 18.36
C ARG A 221 -16.78 -7.73 17.68
N ASN A 222 -15.70 -7.65 18.45
CA ASN A 222 -14.31 -7.85 18.00
C ASN A 222 -13.77 -6.78 17.03
N LYS A 223 -14.46 -5.66 16.87
CA LYS A 223 -13.98 -4.47 16.15
C LYS A 223 -13.41 -3.44 17.10
N LYS A 224 -12.52 -2.59 16.58
CA LYS A 224 -11.88 -1.51 17.32
C LYS A 224 -12.61 -0.18 17.10
N TYR A 225 -13.16 0.02 15.91
CA TYR A 225 -13.78 1.28 15.47
C TYR A 225 -15.24 1.09 15.06
N ALA A 226 -16.06 2.12 15.26
CA ALA A 226 -17.48 2.11 14.94
C ALA A 226 -17.75 2.07 13.42
N VAL A 227 -16.81 2.58 12.60
CA VAL A 227 -16.86 2.46 11.14
C VAL A 227 -16.65 1.04 10.63
N GLU A 228 -16.12 0.12 11.43
CA GLU A 228 -15.86 -1.25 10.97
C GLU A 228 -17.16 -2.06 10.90
N ARG A 229 -17.29 -2.86 9.83
CA ARG A 229 -18.39 -3.82 9.66
C ARG A 229 -17.87 -5.24 9.69
N THR A 230 -18.63 -6.14 10.31
CA THR A 230 -18.48 -7.59 10.16
C THR A 230 -19.22 -8.05 8.92
N ILE A 231 -18.51 -8.69 7.98
CA ILE A 231 -19.09 -9.23 6.76
C ILE A 231 -19.16 -10.74 6.87
N LYS A 232 -20.38 -11.27 6.81
CA LYS A 232 -20.59 -12.71 6.92
C LYS A 232 -20.08 -13.41 5.66
N GLY A 233 -19.06 -14.26 5.82
CA GLY A 233 -18.53 -15.10 4.75
C GLY A 233 -17.48 -14.43 3.86
N ASP A 234 -17.05 -13.21 4.19
CA ASP A 234 -15.98 -12.49 3.49
C ASP A 234 -14.89 -12.04 4.47
N ILE A 235 -13.79 -11.49 3.94
CA ILE A 235 -12.74 -10.87 4.74
C ILE A 235 -13.18 -9.46 5.13
N ASP A 236 -13.27 -9.21 6.43
CA ASP A 236 -13.55 -7.88 6.95
C ASP A 236 -12.48 -6.86 6.54
N TRP A 237 -12.89 -5.62 6.31
CA TRP A 237 -11.94 -4.52 6.22
C TRP A 237 -11.42 -4.17 7.61
N GLU A 238 -10.10 -4.13 7.73
CA GLU A 238 -9.44 -3.66 8.93
C GLU A 238 -9.24 -2.15 8.84
N VAL A 239 -9.85 -1.43 9.78
CA VAL A 239 -9.53 -0.02 10.00
C VAL A 239 -8.35 0.02 10.98
N ALA A 240 -7.17 0.30 10.42
CA ALA A 240 -5.89 0.25 11.10
C ALA A 240 -5.68 1.40 12.08
N GLY A 241 -6.33 2.54 11.85
CA GLY A 241 -6.16 3.73 12.65
C GLY A 241 -7.10 4.86 12.29
N VAL A 242 -7.03 5.91 13.12
CA VAL A 242 -7.72 7.17 12.91
C VAL A 242 -6.68 8.25 12.63
N VAL A 243 -6.90 9.06 11.60
CA VAL A 243 -6.12 10.25 11.28
C VAL A 243 -6.78 11.46 11.94
N ASP A 244 -5.98 12.29 12.60
CA ASP A 244 -6.47 13.47 13.33
C ASP A 244 -5.95 14.74 12.64
N GLU A 245 -6.74 15.19 11.66
CA GLU A 245 -6.44 16.34 10.83
C GLU A 245 -7.37 17.53 11.14
N PRO A 246 -6.87 18.79 11.14
CA PRO A 246 -7.72 19.96 11.24
C PRO A 246 -8.69 20.04 10.06
N ARG A 247 -9.96 19.70 10.29
CA ARG A 247 -10.99 19.63 9.23
C ARG A 247 -11.08 20.89 8.37
N ASP A 248 -10.94 22.07 8.97
CA ASP A 248 -11.06 23.37 8.29
C ASP A 248 -9.82 23.75 7.47
N GLN A 249 -8.68 23.16 7.79
CA GLN A 249 -7.39 23.38 7.13
C GLN A 249 -6.67 22.04 6.96
N PRO A 250 -7.25 21.14 6.14
CA PRO A 250 -6.71 19.81 5.92
C PRO A 250 -5.28 19.89 5.38
N ARG A 251 -4.45 18.88 5.61
CA ARG A 251 -3.03 18.87 5.25
C ARG A 251 -2.71 17.61 4.44
N ARG A 252 -1.48 17.52 3.93
CA ARG A 252 -1.07 16.31 3.21
C ARG A 252 -0.87 15.15 4.18
N PRO A 253 -1.16 13.91 3.74
CA PRO A 253 -0.95 12.73 4.57
C PRO A 253 0.54 12.44 4.79
N VAL A 254 0.81 11.75 5.89
CA VAL A 254 2.11 11.17 6.23
C VAL A 254 1.96 9.66 6.24
N VAL A 255 2.82 8.93 5.54
CA VAL A 255 2.82 7.46 5.50
C VAL A 255 4.12 6.93 6.09
N PHE A 256 4.03 6.11 7.13
CA PHE A 256 5.18 5.44 7.72
C PHE A 256 5.38 4.08 7.06
N ILE A 257 6.59 3.79 6.58
CA ILE A 257 6.86 2.61 5.75
C ILE A 257 8.03 1.84 6.36
N LYS A 258 7.87 0.52 6.47
CA LYS A 258 8.88 -0.40 7.00
C LYS A 258 9.98 -0.69 5.97
N ALA A 259 11.20 -0.93 6.43
CA ALA A 259 12.31 -1.34 5.59
C ALA A 259 12.15 -2.81 5.14
N GLY A 260 12.54 -3.08 3.91
CA GLY A 260 12.58 -4.39 3.26
C GLY A 260 11.24 -4.87 2.73
N ASP A 261 10.19 -4.92 3.55
CA ASP A 261 8.88 -5.41 3.11
C ASP A 261 7.86 -4.31 2.78
N HIS A 262 8.29 -3.04 2.88
CA HIS A 262 7.54 -1.83 2.53
C HIS A 262 6.12 -1.76 3.08
N LYS A 263 5.86 -2.44 4.21
CA LYS A 263 4.57 -2.41 4.87
C LYS A 263 4.31 -1.03 5.44
N VAL A 264 3.10 -0.55 5.27
CA VAL A 264 2.64 0.66 5.95
C VAL A 264 2.50 0.36 7.44
N LEU A 265 3.23 1.14 8.24
CA LEU A 265 3.22 1.09 9.69
C LEU A 265 2.15 2.02 10.27
N GLY A 266 1.75 3.07 9.55
CA GLY A 266 0.72 3.99 9.98
C GLY A 266 0.52 5.15 9.00
N VAL A 267 -0.59 5.86 9.15
CA VAL A 267 -0.92 7.07 8.41
C VAL A 267 -1.24 8.20 9.38
N GLY A 268 -0.79 9.41 9.07
CA GLY A 268 -1.05 10.61 9.84
C GLY A 268 -1.15 11.84 8.93
N SER A 269 -1.03 13.02 9.52
CA SER A 269 -1.18 14.30 8.81
C SER A 269 0.02 15.22 9.08
N THR A 270 0.46 15.99 8.08
CA THR A 270 1.55 16.95 8.29
C THR A 270 1.18 18.10 9.22
N ALA A 271 -0.11 18.26 9.55
CA ALA A 271 -0.56 19.18 10.61
C ALA A 271 0.16 18.96 11.94
N ARG A 272 0.58 17.72 12.22
CA ARG A 272 1.22 17.31 13.47
C ARG A 272 2.65 16.81 13.29
N LEU A 273 3.13 16.71 12.05
CA LEU A 273 4.44 16.14 11.75
C LEU A 273 5.57 17.07 12.22
N LYS A 274 6.44 16.54 13.08
CA LYS A 274 7.66 17.23 13.53
C LYS A 274 8.88 16.48 13.01
N VAL A 275 9.35 16.87 11.83
CA VAL A 275 10.60 16.32 11.27
C VAL A 275 11.79 16.90 12.05
N PRO A 276 12.67 16.06 12.63
CA PRO A 276 13.86 16.54 13.33
C PRO A 276 14.78 17.35 12.40
N PRO A 277 15.43 18.43 12.91
CA PRO A 277 16.46 19.12 12.15
C PRO A 277 17.58 18.15 11.72
N GLY A 278 18.04 18.28 10.46
CA GLY A 278 19.10 17.43 9.92
C GLY A 278 18.66 16.02 9.51
N ALA A 279 17.36 15.69 9.56
CA ALA A 279 16.83 14.45 8.98
C ALA A 279 17.21 14.34 7.49
N ASP A 280 17.60 13.13 7.04
CA ASP A 280 17.82 12.84 5.62
C ASP A 280 16.49 13.01 4.88
N THR A 281 16.35 14.17 4.25
CA THR A 281 15.13 14.58 3.55
C THR A 281 15.41 14.60 2.06
N ARG A 282 14.67 13.81 1.30
CA ARG A 282 14.79 13.70 -0.15
C ARG A 282 13.54 14.23 -0.81
N ARG A 283 13.71 15.08 -1.81
CA ARG A 283 12.58 15.54 -2.62
C ARG A 283 12.25 14.49 -3.67
N TYR A 284 10.97 14.33 -3.93
CA TYR A 284 10.48 13.49 -5.03
C TYR A 284 9.63 14.30 -6.00
N ALA A 285 9.60 13.87 -7.26
CA ALA A 285 8.70 14.40 -8.27
C ALA A 285 7.32 13.74 -8.18
N VAL A 286 6.25 14.53 -8.16
CA VAL A 286 4.89 14.01 -8.40
C VAL A 286 4.69 13.91 -9.91
N THR A 287 4.48 12.70 -10.41
CA THR A 287 4.36 12.41 -11.85
C THR A 287 2.99 11.83 -12.16
N ASP A 288 2.43 12.11 -13.33
CA ASP A 288 1.19 11.47 -13.77
C ASP A 288 1.41 9.95 -13.90
N TYR A 289 0.56 9.14 -13.28
CA TYR A 289 0.65 7.67 -13.38
C TYR A 289 0.51 7.17 -14.81
N ALA A 290 -0.18 7.92 -15.70
CA ALA A 290 -0.37 7.55 -17.09
C ALA A 290 0.95 7.33 -17.85
N VAL A 291 2.06 7.95 -17.42
CA VAL A 291 3.37 7.75 -18.04
C VAL A 291 3.86 6.31 -17.94
N LEU A 292 3.39 5.54 -16.95
CA LEU A 292 3.77 4.13 -16.76
C LEU A 292 3.22 3.23 -17.88
N TYR A 293 2.24 3.69 -18.66
CA TYR A 293 1.73 2.96 -19.82
C TYR A 293 2.55 3.20 -21.08
N ASP A 294 3.51 4.13 -21.05
CA ASP A 294 4.33 4.50 -22.20
C ASP A 294 5.69 5.07 -21.74
N LEU A 295 6.59 4.18 -21.30
CA LEU A 295 7.93 4.54 -20.84
C LEU A 295 8.97 4.39 -21.95
N PRO A 296 9.93 5.33 -22.07
CA PRO A 296 11.04 5.20 -23.00
C PRO A 296 12.06 4.14 -22.53
N LEU A 297 12.61 3.40 -23.48
CA LEU A 297 13.80 2.57 -23.32
C LEU A 297 15.05 3.34 -23.78
N PRO A 298 16.27 2.94 -23.33
CA PRO A 298 17.52 3.57 -23.77
C PRO A 298 17.76 3.56 -25.29
N ASN A 299 17.16 2.61 -26.02
CA ASN A 299 17.25 2.50 -27.48
C ASN A 299 16.22 3.38 -28.24
N GLY A 300 15.42 4.19 -27.53
CA GLY A 300 14.38 5.05 -28.10
C GLY A 300 13.03 4.37 -28.33
N GLU A 301 12.92 3.06 -28.12
CA GLU A 301 11.65 2.35 -28.11
C GLU A 301 10.79 2.81 -26.92
N ARG A 302 9.47 2.65 -27.02
CA ARG A 302 8.56 2.92 -25.92
C ARG A 302 7.68 1.71 -25.65
N ALA A 303 7.43 1.43 -24.37
CA ALA A 303 6.60 0.31 -23.97
C ALA A 303 5.96 0.57 -22.59
N PRO A 304 4.87 -0.13 -22.24
CA PRO A 304 4.30 -0.04 -20.91
C PRO A 304 5.17 -0.77 -19.87
N PHE A 305 5.22 -0.18 -18.68
CA PHE A 305 5.76 -0.80 -17.45
C PHE A 305 5.04 -2.11 -17.10
N PHE A 306 3.77 -2.19 -17.50
CA PHE A 306 2.86 -3.31 -17.28
C PHE A 306 2.74 -4.21 -18.51
N ASP A 307 2.49 -5.49 -18.27
CA ASP A 307 2.08 -6.45 -19.29
C ASP A 307 0.55 -6.43 -19.47
N LEU A 308 0.09 -5.57 -20.38
CA LEU A 308 -1.34 -5.33 -20.61
C LEU A 308 -2.07 -6.57 -21.15
N GLY A 309 -1.36 -7.48 -21.82
CA GLY A 309 -1.92 -8.77 -22.27
C GLY A 309 -2.08 -9.81 -21.16
N ASN A 310 -1.57 -9.53 -19.95
CA ASN A 310 -1.54 -10.46 -18.82
C ASN A 310 -2.03 -9.79 -17.54
N GLY A 311 -3.20 -9.14 -17.60
CA GLY A 311 -3.85 -8.53 -16.45
C GLY A 311 -3.10 -7.33 -15.85
N GLY A 312 -2.30 -6.63 -16.65
CA GLY A 312 -1.57 -5.43 -16.21
C GLY A 312 -0.46 -5.72 -15.20
N LYS A 313 0.08 -6.95 -15.15
CA LYS A 313 1.16 -7.34 -14.23
C LYS A 313 2.44 -6.57 -14.55
N VAL A 314 3.18 -6.13 -13.54
CA VAL A 314 4.48 -5.47 -13.73
C VAL A 314 5.47 -6.46 -14.35
N ARG A 315 6.15 -6.04 -15.42
CA ARG A 315 7.02 -6.91 -16.23
C ARG A 315 8.24 -7.37 -15.45
N GLY A 316 8.47 -8.68 -15.37
CA GLY A 316 9.65 -9.24 -14.68
C GLY A 316 9.59 -9.16 -13.15
N ALA A 317 8.38 -8.95 -12.58
CA ALA A 317 8.16 -8.89 -11.13
C ALA A 317 7.42 -10.14 -10.60
N GLU A 318 7.60 -11.30 -11.25
CA GLU A 318 6.93 -12.54 -10.85
C GLU A 318 7.39 -13.00 -9.46
N ARG A 319 6.44 -13.37 -8.59
CA ARG A 319 6.74 -13.96 -7.27
C ARG A 319 6.65 -15.48 -7.31
N LYS A 320 7.47 -16.14 -6.49
CA LYS A 320 7.37 -17.59 -6.25
C LYS A 320 6.01 -17.97 -5.64
N GLU A 321 5.41 -17.05 -4.87
CA GLU A 321 4.05 -17.16 -4.31
C GLU A 321 2.98 -17.45 -5.37
N GLY A 322 3.08 -16.80 -6.54
CA GLY A 322 2.09 -16.94 -7.61
C GLY A 322 1.95 -18.37 -8.12
N ARG A 323 3.05 -19.15 -8.16
CA ARG A 323 2.99 -20.57 -8.54
C ARG A 323 2.30 -21.42 -7.47
N LEU A 324 2.50 -21.11 -6.19
CA LEU A 324 1.92 -21.88 -5.08
C LEU A 324 0.42 -21.59 -4.91
N LEU A 325 0.01 -20.32 -4.94
CA LEU A 325 -1.38 -19.92 -4.72
C LEU A 325 -2.27 -20.05 -5.96
N SER A 326 -1.70 -20.18 -7.16
CA SER A 326 -2.47 -20.57 -8.36
C SER A 326 -3.22 -21.89 -8.19
N LEU A 327 -2.71 -22.80 -7.35
CA LEU A 327 -3.35 -24.08 -7.02
C LEU A 327 -4.66 -23.93 -6.24
N ILE A 328 -4.88 -22.77 -5.61
CA ILE A 328 -6.14 -22.44 -4.90
C ILE A 328 -6.92 -21.32 -5.61
N GLY A 329 -6.58 -21.02 -6.88
CA GLY A 329 -7.36 -20.11 -7.73
C GLY A 329 -6.98 -18.62 -7.65
N VAL A 330 -5.90 -18.25 -6.94
CA VAL A 330 -5.41 -16.86 -6.90
C VAL A 330 -4.50 -16.61 -8.10
N ASP A 331 -4.85 -15.67 -8.97
CA ASP A 331 -4.04 -15.36 -10.17
C ASP A 331 -2.74 -14.66 -9.75
N SER A 332 -1.58 -15.19 -10.17
CA SER A 332 -0.24 -14.61 -9.96
C SER A 332 -0.08 -13.89 -8.62
N ALA A 333 -0.44 -14.57 -7.52
CA ALA A 333 -0.42 -13.99 -6.19
C ALA A 333 0.92 -13.32 -5.89
N GLY A 334 0.84 -12.08 -5.39
CA GLY A 334 2.01 -11.30 -5.02
C GLY A 334 2.69 -10.56 -6.17
N GLN A 335 2.36 -10.78 -7.45
CA GLN A 335 2.94 -9.95 -8.53
C GLN A 335 2.28 -8.55 -8.56
N PRO A 336 3.05 -7.45 -8.51
CA PRO A 336 2.51 -6.10 -8.65
C PRO A 336 1.75 -5.88 -9.96
N ARG A 337 0.73 -5.02 -9.96
CA ARG A 337 -0.13 -4.74 -11.11
C ARG A 337 -0.34 -3.23 -11.32
N ALA A 338 -0.82 -2.89 -12.51
CA ALA A 338 -1.40 -1.58 -12.82
C ALA A 338 -2.53 -1.25 -11.84
N ASN A 339 -2.71 0.04 -11.53
CA ASN A 339 -3.61 0.51 -10.47
C ASN A 339 -5.03 -0.08 -10.54
N ASP A 340 -5.65 -0.03 -11.71
CA ASP A 340 -7.02 -0.53 -11.95
C ASP A 340 -7.14 -2.06 -11.93
N GLN A 341 -6.01 -2.76 -11.98
CA GLN A 341 -5.90 -4.22 -11.98
C GLN A 341 -5.49 -4.81 -10.62
N ILE A 342 -5.16 -3.98 -9.63
CA ILE A 342 -4.84 -4.43 -8.27
C ILE A 342 -6.04 -5.20 -7.72
N LYS A 343 -5.76 -6.40 -7.19
CA LYS A 343 -6.76 -7.27 -6.58
C LYS A 343 -6.76 -7.09 -5.06
N LEU A 344 -7.94 -7.15 -4.46
CA LEU A 344 -8.15 -6.99 -3.02
C LEU A 344 -8.56 -8.32 -2.40
N HIS A 345 -7.99 -8.60 -1.22
CA HIS A 345 -8.49 -9.63 -0.30
C HIS A 345 -8.61 -11.02 -0.96
N PHE A 346 -7.53 -11.50 -1.58
CA PHE A 346 -7.49 -12.77 -2.33
C PHE A 346 -8.50 -12.79 -3.49
N ASP A 347 -8.47 -11.75 -4.31
CA ASP A 347 -9.27 -11.58 -5.53
C ASP A 347 -10.80 -11.48 -5.28
N GLN A 348 -11.22 -11.20 -4.04
CA GLN A 348 -12.64 -10.96 -3.69
C GLN A 348 -13.20 -9.66 -4.28
N SER A 349 -12.34 -8.69 -4.57
CA SER A 349 -12.70 -7.43 -5.23
C SER A 349 -11.49 -6.85 -5.99
N THR A 350 -11.72 -5.77 -6.74
CA THR A 350 -10.67 -4.99 -7.39
C THR A 350 -10.52 -3.65 -6.71
N TRP A 351 -9.30 -3.11 -6.73
CA TRP A 351 -9.01 -1.78 -6.20
C TRP A 351 -9.90 -0.68 -6.79
N SER A 352 -10.30 -0.84 -8.05
CA SER A 352 -11.17 0.08 -8.80
C SER A 352 -12.67 -0.05 -8.52
N ASP A 353 -13.12 -1.04 -7.74
CA ASP A 353 -14.54 -1.25 -7.43
C ASP A 353 -15.04 -0.25 -6.38
N SER A 354 -15.83 0.75 -6.77
CA SER A 354 -16.34 1.75 -5.82
C SER A 354 -17.48 1.25 -4.93
N THR A 355 -18.01 0.04 -5.16
CA THR A 355 -19.09 -0.51 -4.33
C THR A 355 -18.60 -1.08 -3.00
N ILE A 356 -17.28 -1.29 -2.87
CA ILE A 356 -16.65 -1.87 -1.67
C ILE A 356 -16.87 -1.03 -0.41
N TYR A 357 -16.92 0.29 -0.50
CA TYR A 357 -17.00 1.15 0.68
C TYR A 357 -18.30 0.95 1.46
N GLY A 358 -19.44 0.97 0.78
CA GLY A 358 -20.75 0.75 1.40
C GLY A 358 -20.96 -0.70 1.86
N ARG A 359 -20.22 -1.66 1.28
CA ARG A 359 -20.23 -3.06 1.69
C ARG A 359 -19.44 -3.26 2.98
N PHE A 360 -18.18 -2.83 3.02
CA PHE A 360 -17.23 -3.20 4.07
C PHE A 360 -17.12 -2.20 5.23
N LEU A 361 -17.60 -0.96 5.07
CA LEU A 361 -17.57 0.05 6.11
C LEU A 361 -18.99 0.52 6.49
N ARG A 362 -19.14 0.91 7.75
CA ARG A 362 -20.30 1.61 8.31
C ARG A 362 -20.03 3.10 8.31
N LEU A 363 -20.09 3.71 7.13
CA LEU A 363 -19.88 5.16 7.02
C LEU A 363 -21.19 5.89 7.35
N PRO A 364 -21.16 6.92 8.21
CA PRO A 364 -22.38 7.59 8.65
C PRO A 364 -23.03 8.36 7.48
N PRO A 365 -24.37 8.55 7.50
CA PRO A 365 -25.06 9.27 6.43
C PRO A 365 -24.44 10.63 6.13
N GLY A 366 -24.25 10.93 4.85
CA GLY A 366 -23.64 12.19 4.39
C GLY A 366 -22.11 12.18 4.32
N THR A 367 -21.46 11.06 4.67
CA THR A 367 -20.02 10.85 4.46
C THR A 367 -19.69 10.46 3.02
N LEU A 368 -20.52 9.58 2.43
CA LEU A 368 -20.48 9.14 1.03
C LEU A 368 -21.82 9.41 0.32
#